data_AF-A0A829LX04-F1
#
_entry.id   AF-A0A829LX04-F1
#
_cell.length_a   1.000
_cell.length_b   1.000
_cell.length_c   1.000
_cell.angle_alpha   90.00
_cell.angle_beta   90.00
_cell.angle_gamma   90.00
#
_symmetry.space_group_name_H-M   'P 1'
#
loop_
_entity.id
_entity.type
_entity.pdbx_description
1 polymer ?
#
loop_
_entity_poly.entity_id
_entity_poly.type
_entity_poly.pdbx_seq_one_letter_code
_entity_poly.pdbx_strand_id
1 'polypeptide(L)'
;MKISKEQMEKLISDETDRIWNVEPEKSLVAFVQEQIESVGQPLTQEQLTALTKALTYITKATTKSAMLAWVNVMNRIQSDQQ
;
A
#
# COMPACT_ATOMS: atom_id res chain seq x y z
N MET A 1 -4.97 -1.78 27.50
CA MET A 1 -6.14 -1.45 26.65
C MET A 1 -6.36 -2.59 25.67
N LYS A 2 -7.59 -3.11 25.54
CA LYS A 2 -7.97 -3.93 24.37
C LYS A 2 -8.55 -2.97 23.32
N ILE A 3 -7.85 -2.77 22.21
CA ILE A 3 -8.39 -2.09 21.04
C ILE A 3 -9.41 -3.03 20.36
N SER A 4 -10.54 -2.50 19.89
CA SER A 4 -11.49 -3.30 19.10
C SER A 4 -10.94 -3.60 17.71
N LYS A 5 -11.47 -4.64 17.04
CA LYS A 5 -11.09 -4.96 15.66
C LYS A 5 -11.24 -3.74 14.75
N GLU A 6 -12.39 -3.08 14.77
CA GLU A 6 -12.68 -1.89 13.97
C GLU A 6 -11.70 -0.74 14.23
N GLN A 7 -11.33 -0.50 15.50
CA GLN A 7 -10.31 0.50 15.86
C GLN A 7 -8.94 0.15 15.29
N MET A 8 -8.58 -1.14 15.26
CA MET A 8 -7.33 -1.61 14.66
C MET A 8 -7.33 -1.47 13.13
N GLU A 9 -8.43 -1.82 12.47
CA GLU A 9 -8.57 -1.67 11.01
C GLU A 9 -8.49 -0.20 10.59
N LYS A 10 -9.06 0.70 11.40
CA LYS A 10 -8.94 2.15 11.20
C LYS A 10 -7.51 2.64 11.36
N LEU A 11 -6.82 2.27 12.44
CA LEU A 11 -5.43 2.66 12.67
C LEU A 11 -4.49 2.16 11.55
N ILE A 12 -4.71 0.94 11.05
CA ILE A 12 -3.98 0.41 9.90
C ILE A 12 -4.21 1.28 8.66
N SER A 13 -5.45 1.70 8.41
CA SER A 13 -5.76 2.60 7.29
C SER A 13 -5.02 3.93 7.42
N ASP A 14 -5.14 4.58 8.58
CA ASP A 14 -4.57 5.90 8.83
C ASP A 14 -3.04 5.89 8.72
N GLU A 15 -2.37 4.87 9.26
CA GLU A 15 -0.91 4.72 9.16
C GLU A 15 -0.44 4.33 7.76
N THR A 16 -1.20 3.49 7.04
CA THR A 16 -0.89 3.16 5.64
C THR A 16 -0.96 4.41 4.78
N ASP A 17 -1.99 5.24 4.95
CA ASP A 17 -2.14 6.49 4.20
C ASP A 17 -1.01 7.48 4.53
N ARG A 18 -0.57 7.56 5.80
CA ARG A 18 0.54 8.41 6.24
C ARG A 18 1.88 8.00 5.64
N ILE A 19 2.22 6.71 5.67
CA ILE A 19 3.54 6.20 5.22
C ILE A 19 3.71 6.35 3.71
N TRP A 20 2.65 6.10 2.95
CA TRP A 20 2.72 6.08 1.49
C TRP A 20 2.65 7.47 0.83
N ASN A 21 2.53 8.56 1.59
CA ASN A 21 2.44 9.93 1.05
C ASN A 21 3.80 10.63 0.82
N VAL A 22 4.96 9.93 0.87
CA VAL A 22 6.26 10.63 0.97
C VAL A 22 7.35 10.15 0.00
N GLU A 23 7.99 9.01 0.24
CA GLU A 23 9.24 8.59 -0.42
C GLU A 23 9.13 7.24 -1.16
N PRO A 24 8.43 6.23 -0.62
CA PRO A 24 8.28 4.94 -1.30
C PRO A 24 7.50 5.06 -2.62
N GLU A 25 6.49 5.94 -2.66
CA GLU A 25 5.70 6.24 -3.87
C GLU A 25 6.59 6.77 -5.00
N LYS A 26 7.44 7.76 -4.70
CA LYS A 26 8.36 8.35 -5.69
C LYS A 26 9.36 7.35 -6.24
N SER A 27 9.90 6.49 -5.37
CA SER A 27 10.89 5.48 -5.74
C SER A 27 10.30 4.41 -6.68
N LEU A 28 9.07 3.96 -6.41
CA LEU A 28 8.38 2.99 -7.26
C LEU A 28 8.05 3.59 -8.64
N VAL A 29 7.60 4.84 -8.67
CA VAL A 29 7.31 5.55 -9.93
C VAL A 29 8.58 5.72 -10.77
N ALA A 30 9.67 6.17 -10.15
CA ALA A 30 10.94 6.35 -10.85
C ALA A 30 11.45 5.03 -11.45
N PHE A 31 11.36 3.93 -10.70
CA PHE A 31 11.73 2.60 -11.19
C PHE A 31 10.89 2.19 -12.40
N VAL A 32 9.56 2.30 -12.33
CA VAL A 32 8.70 1.88 -13.46
C VAL A 32 8.91 2.79 -14.67
N GLN A 33 9.12 4.09 -14.46
CA GLN A 33 9.46 5.01 -15.54
C GLN A 33 10.78 4.61 -16.23
N GLU A 34 11.84 4.34 -15.47
CA GLU A 34 13.14 3.89 -15.99
C GLU A 34 12.98 2.59 -16.80
N GLN A 35 12.19 1.63 -16.29
CA GLN A 35 11.93 0.39 -17.02
C GLN A 35 11.20 0.67 -18.35
N ILE A 36 10.17 1.51 -18.37
CA ILE A 36 9.41 1.81 -19.60
C ILE A 36 10.28 2.54 -20.64
N GLU A 37 11.09 3.51 -20.19
CA GLU A 37 12.02 4.24 -21.05
C GLU A 37 13.14 3.33 -21.60
N SER A 38 13.53 2.27 -20.87
CA SER A 38 14.55 1.33 -21.32
C SER A 38 14.12 0.40 -22.47
N VAL A 39 12.81 0.23 -22.70
CA VAL A 39 12.25 -0.68 -23.73
C VAL A 39 11.47 0.03 -24.85
N GLY A 40 11.31 1.36 -24.82
CA GLY A 40 10.50 2.05 -25.83
C GLY A 40 10.52 3.58 -25.78
N GLN A 41 9.46 4.20 -26.32
CA GLN A 41 9.28 5.65 -26.27
C GLN A 41 8.97 6.13 -24.84
N PRO A 42 9.49 7.31 -24.44
CA PRO A 42 9.17 7.93 -23.15
C PRO A 42 7.66 8.13 -22.99
N LEU A 43 7.17 7.94 -21.76
CA LEU A 43 5.77 8.24 -21.42
C LEU A 43 5.49 9.74 -21.55
N THR A 44 4.28 10.07 -21.98
CA THR A 44 3.80 11.45 -21.82
C THR A 44 3.60 11.77 -20.34
N GLN A 45 3.63 13.06 -19.99
CA GLN A 45 3.39 13.51 -18.60
C GLN A 45 2.03 13.01 -18.06
N GLU A 46 1.04 12.92 -18.93
CA GLU A 46 -0.31 12.46 -18.58
C GLU A 46 -0.33 10.95 -18.27
N GLN A 47 0.37 10.14 -19.09
CA GLN A 47 0.57 8.71 -18.83
C GLN A 47 1.38 8.46 -17.56
N LEU A 48 2.45 9.24 -17.34
CA LEU A 48 3.27 9.15 -16.13
C LEU A 48 2.45 9.48 -14.87
N THR A 49 1.59 10.50 -14.95
CA THR A 49 0.69 10.89 -13.85
C THR A 49 -0.35 9.79 -13.57
N ALA A 50 -0.94 9.20 -14.60
CA ALA A 50 -1.89 8.10 -14.45
C ALA A 50 -1.23 6.86 -13.86
N LEU A 51 -0.03 6.50 -14.33
CA LEU A 51 0.76 5.39 -13.84
C LEU A 51 1.12 5.59 -12.36
N THR A 52 1.56 6.80 -11.99
CA THR A 52 1.85 7.16 -10.60
C THR A 52 0.65 6.92 -9.71
N LYS A 53 -0.51 7.48 -10.06
CA LYS A 53 -1.75 7.29 -9.28
C LYS A 53 -2.13 5.82 -9.15
N ALA A 54 -2.02 5.04 -10.22
CA ALA A 54 -2.35 3.62 -10.21
C ALA A 54 -1.42 2.82 -9.29
N LEU A 55 -0.10 3.03 -9.39
CA LEU A 55 0.89 2.36 -8.55
C LEU A 55 0.71 2.70 -7.08
N THR A 56 0.45 3.98 -6.76
CA THR A 56 0.18 4.43 -5.39
C THR A 56 -1.05 3.75 -4.82
N TYR A 57 -2.14 3.73 -5.59
CA TYR A 57 -3.39 3.09 -5.16
C TYR A 57 -3.21 1.60 -4.90
N ILE A 58 -2.62 0.86 -5.85
CA ILE A 58 -2.39 -0.59 -5.73
C ILE A 58 -1.51 -0.90 -4.52
N THR A 59 -0.45 -0.12 -4.31
CA THR A 59 0.51 -0.39 -3.24
C THR A 59 -0.09 -0.09 -1.86
N LYS A 60 -0.82 1.02 -1.71
CA LYS A 60 -1.59 1.34 -0.50
C LYS A 60 -2.63 0.24 -0.19
N ALA A 61 -3.43 -0.15 -1.19
CA ALA A 61 -4.45 -1.17 -1.03
C ALA A 61 -3.86 -2.54 -0.64
N THR A 62 -2.76 -2.94 -1.29
CA THR A 62 -2.09 -4.22 -1.02
C THR A 62 -1.49 -4.25 0.39
N THR A 63 -0.83 -3.16 0.80
CA THR A 63 -0.26 -3.04 2.15
C THR A 63 -1.34 -3.15 3.22
N LYS A 64 -2.45 -2.42 3.06
CA LYS A 64 -3.59 -2.47 3.98
C LYS A 64 -4.17 -3.88 4.08
N SER A 65 -4.43 -4.52 2.94
CA SER A 65 -4.94 -5.90 2.90
C SER A 65 -4.01 -6.89 3.62
N ALA A 66 -2.69 -6.77 3.45
CA ALA A 66 -1.72 -7.62 4.12
C ALA A 66 -1.74 -7.43 5.65
N MET A 67 -1.79 -6.18 6.13
CA MET A 67 -1.87 -5.88 7.57
C MET A 67 -3.19 -6.39 8.19
N LEU A 68 -4.31 -6.23 7.48
CA LEU A 68 -5.61 -6.75 7.92
C LEU A 68 -5.62 -8.28 7.96
N ALA A 69 -5.02 -8.95 6.96
CA ALA A 69 -4.87 -10.40 6.96
C ALA A 69 -4.04 -10.87 8.16
N TRP A 70 -2.93 -10.20 8.46
CA TRP A 70 -2.10 -10.50 9.63
C TRP A 70 -2.87 -10.36 10.95
N VAL A 71 -3.62 -9.26 11.13
CA VAL A 71 -4.49 -9.07 12.31
C VAL A 71 -5.51 -10.18 12.44
N ASN A 72 -6.16 -10.58 11.34
CA ASN A 72 -7.13 -11.67 11.35
C ASN A 72 -6.50 -13.02 11.73
N VAL A 73 -5.27 -13.30 11.28
CA VAL A 73 -4.50 -14.50 11.70
C VAL A 73 -4.21 -14.45 13.20
N MET A 74 -3.71 -13.34 13.72
CA MET A 74 -3.40 -13.19 15.15
C MET A 74 -4.64 -13.36 16.03
N ASN A 75 -5.78 -12.80 15.61
CA ASN A 75 -7.05 -12.96 16.34
C ASN A 75 -7.52 -14.42 16.37
N ARG A 76 -7.33 -15.18 15.27
CA ARG A 76 -7.66 -16.62 15.22
C ARG A 76 -6.76 -17.44 16.13
N ILE A 77 -5.46 -17.17 16.13
CA ILE A 77 -4.51 -17.86 17.02
C ILE A 77 -4.90 -17.63 18.49
N GLN A 78 -5.33 -16.42 18.85
CA GLN A 78 -5.78 -16.10 20.21
C GLN A 78 -7.10 -16.78 20.59
N SER A 79 -8.04 -16.93 19.64
CA SER A 79 -9.30 -17.64 19.92
C SER A 79 -9.11 -19.14 20.07
N ASP A 80 -8.20 -19.74 19.32
CA ASP A 80 -7.94 -21.18 19.36
C ASP A 80 -7.15 -21.61 20.63
N GLN A 81 -6.59 -20.65 21.37
CA GLN A 81 -5.87 -20.86 22.64
C GLN A 81 -6.75 -20.70 23.89
N GLN A 82 -8.03 -20.31 23.75
CA GLN A 82 -9.01 -20.15 24.84
C GLN A 82 -10.02 -21.29 24.85
#